data_AF-A0A1D1VHD8-F1
#
_entry.id   AF-A0A1D1VHD8-F1
#
_cell.length_a   1.000
_cell.length_b   1.000
_cell.length_c   1.000
_cell.angle_alpha   90.00
_cell.angle_beta   90.00
_cell.angle_gamma   90.00
#
_symmetry.space_group_name_H-M   'P 1'
#
loop_
_entity.id
_entity.type
_entity.pdbx_description
1 polymer ?
#
loop_
_entity_poly.entity_id
_entity_poly.type
_entity_poly.pdbx_seq_one_letter_code
_entity_poly.pdbx_strand_id
1 'polypeptide(L)'
;MEVLRDGSALKQRIANCRFQLKSGWVEFNEFGERVIDPSLLFFNPETDDFEPATVFDAPGNFSIQLRRPWFNQNALPTNEPLCGYQAQKCDHQADSTVPNVAIASSIAAVLLVVSLFTYMGMQ
;
A
#
# COMPACT_ATOMS: atom_id res chain seq x y z
N MET A 1 52.54 -3.09 1.31
CA MET A 1 52.28 -1.89 0.47
C MET A 1 51.94 -2.24 -0.98
N GLU A 2 52.24 -3.45 -1.47
CA GLU A 2 51.91 -3.89 -2.85
C GLU A 2 50.40 -4.00 -3.14
N VAL A 3 49.59 -4.39 -2.16
CA VAL A 3 48.14 -4.63 -2.35
C VAL A 3 47.35 -3.36 -2.72
N LEU A 4 47.86 -2.17 -2.38
CA LEU A 4 47.21 -0.89 -2.72
C LEU A 4 47.50 -0.43 -4.17
N ARG A 5 48.43 -1.10 -4.88
CA ARG A 5 48.76 -0.79 -6.28
C ARG A 5 48.03 -1.70 -7.27
N ASP A 6 47.40 -2.78 -6.80
CA ASP A 6 46.55 -3.67 -7.60
C ASP A 6 45.08 -3.46 -7.24
N GLY A 7 44.36 -2.73 -8.10
CA GLY A 7 42.95 -2.43 -7.91
C GLY A 7 42.04 -3.67 -7.92
N SER A 8 42.42 -4.74 -8.63
CA SER A 8 41.65 -5.98 -8.67
C SER A 8 41.74 -6.73 -7.35
N ALA A 9 42.94 -6.82 -6.77
CA ALA A 9 43.14 -7.41 -5.45
C ALA A 9 42.46 -6.60 -4.35
N LEU A 10 42.46 -5.27 -4.45
CA LEU A 10 41.74 -4.40 -3.51
C LEU A 10 40.23 -4.62 -3.60
N LYS A 11 39.65 -4.67 -4.81
CA LYS A 11 38.22 -4.93 -5.03
C LYS A 11 37.79 -6.25 -4.38
N GLN A 12 38.57 -7.33 -4.57
CA GLN A 12 38.27 -8.64 -3.98
C GLN A 12 38.29 -8.65 -2.46
N ARG A 13 39.08 -7.77 -1.82
CA ARG A 13 39.12 -7.65 -0.35
C ARG A 13 38.00 -6.80 0.23
N ILE A 14 37.39 -5.93 -0.57
CA ILE A 14 36.27 -5.07 -0.16
C ILE A 14 34.94 -5.82 -0.31
N ALA A 15 34.79 -6.61 -1.37
CA ALA A 15 33.62 -7.47 -1.55
C ALA A 15 33.49 -8.47 -0.39
N ASN A 16 32.27 -8.65 0.13
CA ASN A 16 31.96 -9.55 1.26
C ASN A 16 32.79 -9.28 2.53
N CYS A 17 33.14 -8.02 2.78
CA CYS A 17 33.96 -7.63 3.92
C CYS A 17 33.11 -7.01 5.03
N ARG A 18 33.37 -7.40 6.28
CA ARG A 18 32.76 -6.81 7.48
C ARG A 18 33.82 -6.40 8.49
N PHE A 19 33.73 -5.18 9.01
CA PHE A 19 34.65 -4.66 10.03
C PHE A 19 33.94 -3.75 11.03
N GLN A 20 34.55 -3.53 12.19
CA GLN A 20 33.97 -2.76 13.28
C GLN A 20 34.61 -1.37 13.38
N LEU A 21 33.76 -0.33 13.37
CA LEU A 21 34.11 1.04 13.68
C LEU A 21 33.62 1.42 15.09
N LYS A 22 34.03 2.58 15.60
CA LYS A 22 33.49 3.14 16.85
C LYS A 22 31.96 3.32 16.79
N SER A 23 31.41 3.57 15.61
CA SER A 23 29.97 3.75 15.37
C SER A 23 29.21 2.44 15.16
N GLY A 24 29.88 1.29 15.16
CA GLY A 24 29.25 -0.03 14.94
C GLY A 24 29.85 -0.81 13.78
N TRP A 25 29.16 -1.87 13.38
CA TRP A 25 29.57 -2.74 12.28
C TRP A 25 29.33 -2.07 10.93
N VAL A 26 30.28 -2.25 10.01
CA VAL A 26 30.14 -1.91 8.59
C VAL A 26 30.34 -3.20 7.81
N GLU A 27 29.42 -3.47 6.90
CA GLU A 27 29.40 -4.66 6.06
C GLU A 27 29.28 -4.24 4.60
N PHE A 28 29.98 -4.95 3.72
CA PHE A 28 29.93 -4.80 2.27
C PHE A 28 29.47 -6.12 1.66
N ASN A 29 28.53 -6.07 0.73
CA ASN A 29 28.01 -7.24 0.03
C ASN A 29 28.99 -7.75 -1.04
N GLU A 30 28.58 -8.78 -1.78
CA GLU A 30 29.40 -9.41 -2.82
C GLU A 30 29.75 -8.48 -3.99
N PHE A 31 28.98 -7.42 -4.17
CA PHE A 31 29.21 -6.39 -5.19
C PHE A 31 30.11 -5.25 -4.69
N GLY A 32 30.48 -5.27 -3.40
CA GLY A 32 31.25 -4.20 -2.76
C GLY A 32 30.39 -2.98 -2.41
N GLU A 33 29.08 -3.15 -2.31
CA GLU A 33 28.16 -2.12 -1.83
C GLU A 33 28.00 -2.24 -0.32
N ARG A 34 27.98 -1.09 0.37
CA ARG A 34 27.78 -1.08 1.81
C ARG A 34 26.35 -1.49 2.15
N VAL A 35 26.21 -2.48 3.03
CA VAL A 35 24.95 -2.84 3.68
C VAL A 35 24.61 -1.77 4.71
N ILE A 36 23.40 -1.22 4.62
CA ILE A 36 22.91 -0.15 5.50
C ILE A 36 21.65 -0.66 6.19
N ASP A 37 21.56 -0.40 7.49
CA ASP A 37 20.39 -0.66 8.31
C ASP A 37 19.62 0.67 8.55
N PRO A 38 18.66 1.04 7.67
CA PRO A 38 17.89 2.27 7.82
C PRO A 38 16.85 2.17 8.93
N SER A 39 16.91 3.06 9.92
CA SER A 39 15.89 3.14 10.97
C SER A 39 14.77 4.10 10.57
N LEU A 40 13.52 3.66 10.70
CA LEU A 40 12.37 4.55 10.62
C LEU A 40 12.07 5.12 12.00
N LEU A 41 11.97 6.43 12.10
CA LEU A 41 11.59 7.13 13.32
C LEU A 41 10.17 7.67 13.17
N PHE A 42 9.40 7.64 14.26
CA PHE A 42 8.06 8.17 14.37
C PHE A 42 8.04 9.27 15.44
N PHE A 43 7.33 10.35 15.17
CA PHE A 43 7.20 11.46 16.11
C PHE A 43 6.20 11.14 17.21
N ASN A 44 6.62 11.25 18.46
CA ASN A 44 5.78 11.09 19.64
C ASN A 44 5.37 12.46 20.19
N PRO A 45 4.10 12.88 20.05
CA PRO A 45 3.63 14.18 20.54
C PRO A 45 3.53 14.28 22.07
N GLU A 46 3.56 13.16 22.80
CA GLU A 46 3.54 13.17 24.28
C GLU A 46 4.91 13.52 24.86
N THR A 47 5.98 13.08 24.20
CA THR A 47 7.37 13.34 24.62
C THR A 47 8.02 14.46 23.82
N ASP A 48 7.36 14.92 22.76
CA ASP A 48 7.88 15.90 21.79
C ASP A 48 9.22 15.46 21.15
N ASP A 49 9.34 14.16 20.85
CA ASP A 49 10.59 13.57 20.34
C ASP A 49 10.35 12.44 19.33
N PHE A 50 11.40 12.04 18.62
CA PHE A 50 11.38 10.94 17.66
C PHE A 50 11.76 9.60 18.30
N GLU A 51 10.93 8.59 18.07
CA GLU A 51 11.13 7.23 18.59
C GLU A 51 11.23 6.20 17.44
N PRO A 52 11.99 5.10 17.58
CA PRO A 52 12.07 4.07 16.54
C PRO A 52 10.73 3.36 16.30
N ALA A 53 10.30 3.30 15.04
CA ALA A 53 9.06 2.64 14.58
C ALA A 53 9.28 1.30 13.86
N THR A 54 10.54 0.94 13.59
CA THR A 54 10.94 -0.31 12.95
C THR A 54 11.69 -1.20 13.93
N VAL A 55 11.39 -2.49 13.90
CA VAL A 55 12.22 -3.53 14.52
C VAL A 55 12.86 -4.33 13.41
N PHE A 56 14.18 -4.51 13.51
CA PHE A 56 14.96 -5.31 12.59
C PHE A 56 15.02 -6.74 13.12
N ASP A 57 14.33 -7.67 12.47
CA ASP A 57 14.31 -9.06 12.90
C ASP A 57 15.46 -9.87 12.27
N ALA A 58 16.03 -9.42 11.14
CA ALA A 58 17.19 -10.02 10.48
C ALA A 58 17.73 -9.11 9.36
N PRO A 59 18.98 -9.29 8.89
CA PRO A 59 19.47 -8.59 7.70
C PRO A 59 18.52 -8.83 6.52
N GLY A 60 17.94 -7.75 5.99
CA GLY A 60 17.04 -7.76 4.84
C GLY A 60 15.54 -7.85 5.16
N ASN A 61 15.14 -8.12 6.41
CA ASN A 61 13.72 -8.18 6.80
C ASN A 61 13.40 -7.07 7.81
N PHE A 62 12.56 -6.14 7.37
CA PHE A 62 12.04 -5.05 8.20
C PHE A 62 10.62 -5.36 8.62
N SER A 63 10.35 -5.39 9.92
CA SER A 63 8.98 -5.36 10.43
C SER A 63 8.69 -3.98 10.99
N ILE A 64 7.60 -3.37 10.50
CA ILE A 64 7.10 -2.12 11.08
C ILE A 64 6.25 -2.52 12.28
N GLN A 65 6.73 -2.18 13.48
CA GLN A 65 5.94 -2.31 14.70
C GLN A 65 5.54 -0.92 15.16
N LEU A 66 4.33 -0.52 14.77
CA LEU A 66 3.73 0.70 15.30
C LEU A 66 3.44 0.49 16.78
N ARG A 67 4.29 1.07 17.63
CA ARG A 67 4.03 1.13 19.08
C ARG A 67 2.90 2.10 19.43
N ARG A 68 2.53 2.99 18.49
CA ARG A 68 1.58 4.08 18.67
C ARG A 68 0.59 4.16 17.49
N PRO A 69 -0.65 4.60 17.74
CA PRO A 69 -1.61 4.93 16.68
C PRO A 69 -1.07 6.02 15.75
N TRP A 70 -1.36 5.92 14.45
CA TRP A 70 -1.00 6.93 13.46
C TRP A 70 -1.95 8.12 13.58
N PHE A 71 -1.52 9.25 14.14
CA PHE A 71 -2.33 10.47 14.30
C PHE A 71 -3.75 10.19 14.84
N ASN A 72 -3.85 9.45 15.95
CA ASN A 72 -5.10 9.02 16.59
C ASN A 72 -5.93 7.99 15.79
N GLN A 73 -5.37 7.40 14.74
CA GLN A 73 -5.97 6.29 14.00
C GLN A 73 -5.28 4.98 14.38
N ASN A 74 -6.07 3.93 14.58
CA ASN A 74 -5.57 2.58 14.92
C ASN A 74 -4.91 1.86 13.73
N ALA A 75 -4.82 2.49 12.57
CA ALA A 75 -4.27 1.91 11.35
C ALA A 75 -3.48 2.96 10.56
N LEU A 76 -2.51 2.47 9.77
CA LEU A 76 -1.86 3.28 8.74
C LEU A 76 -2.87 3.69 7.68
N PRO A 77 -2.70 4.87 7.05
CA PRO A 77 -3.47 5.22 5.88
C PRO A 77 -3.23 4.19 4.78
N THR A 78 -4.23 3.96 3.94
CA THR A 78 -4.08 3.16 2.74
C THR A 78 -3.08 3.82 1.79
N ASN A 79 -2.34 3.00 1.04
CA ASN A 79 -1.40 3.49 0.02
C ASN A 79 -2.10 4.23 -1.13
N GLU A 80 -3.40 4.00 -1.33
CA GLU A 80 -4.24 4.66 -2.31
C GLU A 80 -5.58 5.09 -1.69
N PRO A 81 -6.23 6.15 -2.21
CA PRO A 81 -7.58 6.50 -1.79
C PRO A 81 -8.57 5.38 -2.09
N LEU A 82 -9.54 5.17 -1.19
CA LEU A 82 -10.56 4.11 -1.33
C LEU A 82 -11.31 4.18 -2.67
N CYS A 83 -11.65 5.40 -3.11
CA CYS A 83 -12.35 5.65 -4.37
C CYS A 83 -11.42 5.78 -5.59
N GLY A 84 -10.13 5.48 -5.43
CA GLY A 84 -9.09 5.79 -6.40
C GLY A 84 -8.75 7.28 -6.45
N TYR A 85 -7.63 7.62 -7.08
CA TYR A 85 -7.13 8.99 -7.17
C TYR A 85 -8.08 9.96 -7.89
N GLN A 86 -8.99 9.45 -8.73
CA GLN A 86 -9.96 10.22 -9.48
C GLN A 86 -11.41 9.99 -9.02
N ALA A 87 -11.61 9.37 -7.84
CA ALA A 87 -12.93 9.05 -7.26
C ALA A 87 -13.83 8.09 -8.07
N GLN A 88 -13.41 7.61 -9.23
CA GLN A 88 -14.20 6.79 -10.15
C GLN A 88 -14.65 5.43 -9.61
N LYS A 89 -13.96 4.86 -8.61
CA LYS A 89 -14.30 3.52 -8.09
C LYS A 89 -15.58 3.51 -7.26
N CYS A 90 -15.99 4.66 -6.72
CA CYS A 90 -17.16 4.77 -5.84
C CYS A 90 -18.46 5.09 -6.61
N ASP A 91 -18.39 5.51 -7.87
CA ASP A 91 -19.57 5.87 -8.68
C ASP A 91 -20.37 4.65 -9.16
N HIS A 92 -19.76 3.45 -9.18
CA HIS A 92 -20.43 2.23 -9.64
C HIS A 92 -21.38 1.59 -8.61
N GLN A 93 -21.45 2.13 -7.39
CA GLN A 93 -22.27 1.55 -6.31
C GLN A 93 -23.65 2.20 -6.16
N ALA A 94 -23.95 3.26 -6.92
CA ALA A 94 -25.20 4.00 -6.79
C ALA A 94 -26.36 3.52 -7.71
N ASP A 95 -26.12 2.60 -8.65
CA ASP A 95 -27.09 2.33 -9.73
C ASP A 95 -27.83 0.98 -9.64
N SER A 96 -28.01 0.45 -8.44
CA SER A 96 -28.85 -0.75 -8.22
C SER A 96 -30.35 -0.46 -8.23
N THR A 97 -30.77 0.80 -8.40
CA THR A 97 -32.19 1.21 -8.40
C THR A 97 -32.82 1.19 -9.80
N VAL A 98 -32.03 1.23 -10.86
CA VAL A 98 -32.51 1.23 -12.25
C VAL A 98 -33.20 -0.08 -12.69
N PRO A 99 -32.79 -1.30 -12.29
CA PRO A 99 -33.44 -2.51 -12.79
C PRO A 99 -34.90 -2.65 -12.33
N ASN A 100 -35.25 -2.22 -11.11
CA ASN A 100 -36.60 -2.44 -10.58
C ASN A 100 -37.64 -1.49 -11.20
N VAL A 101 -37.27 -0.24 -11.49
CA VAL A 101 -38.18 0.74 -12.11
C VAL A 101 -38.43 0.40 -13.58
N ALA A 102 -37.41 -0.08 -14.30
CA ALA A 102 -37.54 -0.52 -15.70
C ALA A 102 -38.41 -1.78 -15.84
N ILE A 103 -38.34 -2.72 -14.87
CA ILE A 103 -39.19 -3.92 -14.87
C ILE A 103 -40.65 -3.56 -14.54
N ALA A 104 -40.88 -2.66 -13.57
CA ALA A 104 -42.24 -2.23 -13.23
C ALA A 104 -42.94 -1.48 -14.39
N SER A 105 -42.22 -0.62 -15.11
CA SER A 105 -42.79 0.14 -16.23
C SER A 105 -43.15 -0.74 -17.43
N SER A 106 -42.33 -1.75 -17.72
CA SER A 106 -42.59 -2.70 -18.80
C SER A 106 -43.81 -3.59 -18.52
N ILE A 107 -43.97 -4.07 -17.28
CA ILE A 107 -45.16 -4.84 -16.88
C ILE A 107 -46.43 -3.98 -17.00
N ALA A 108 -46.39 -2.73 -16.54
CA ALA A 108 -47.54 -1.82 -16.62
C ALA A 108 -47.94 -1.54 -18.08
N ALA A 109 -46.97 -1.34 -18.97
CA ALA A 109 -47.23 -1.12 -20.39
C ALA A 109 -47.89 -2.33 -21.05
N VAL A 110 -47.45 -3.56 -20.75
CA VAL A 110 -48.04 -4.80 -21.28
C VAL A 110 -49.48 -4.95 -20.80
N LEU A 111 -49.77 -4.71 -19.52
CA LEU A 111 -51.13 -4.79 -18.98
C LEU A 111 -52.07 -3.77 -19.63
N LEU A 112 -51.59 -2.55 -19.88
CA LEU A 112 -52.35 -1.53 -20.58
C LEU A 112 -52.71 -1.96 -22.00
N VAL A 113 -51.74 -2.48 -22.75
CA VAL A 113 -51.95 -2.97 -24.12
C VAL A 113 -52.96 -4.13 -24.14
N VAL A 114 -52.83 -5.11 -23.24
CA VAL A 114 -53.77 -6.24 -23.15
C VAL A 114 -55.18 -5.73 -22.81
N SER A 115 -55.32 -4.81 -21.85
CA SER A 115 -56.62 -4.26 -21.48
C SER A 115 -57.31 -3.53 -22.64
N LEU A 116 -56.56 -2.76 -23.43
CA LEU A 116 -57.05 -2.10 -24.64
C LEU A 116 -57.52 -3.10 -25.69
N PHE A 117 -56.74 -4.16 -25.95
CA PHE A 117 -57.16 -5.21 -26.88
C PHE A 117 -58.41 -5.95 -26.42
N THR A 118 -58.53 -6.26 -25.13
CA THR A 118 -59.76 -6.88 -24.59
C THR A 118 -60.96 -5.95 -24.65
N TYR A 119 -60.77 -4.65 -24.42
CA TYR A 119 -61.83 -3.65 -24.50
C TYR A 119 -62.34 -3.47 -25.92
N MET A 120 -61.42 -3.38 -26.89
CA MET A 120 -61.75 -3.26 -28.31
C MET A 120 -62.34 -4.55 -28.92
N GLY A 121 -61.98 -5.73 -28.42
CA GLY A 121 -62.52 -7.00 -28.89
C GLY A 121 -63.90 -7.36 -28.33
N MET A 122 -64.40 -6.62 -27.33
CA MET A 122 -65.74 -6.78 -26.75
C MET A 122 -66.79 -5.81 -27.34
N GLN A 123 -66.39 -4.86 -28.20
CA GLN A 123 -67.29 -3.99 -28.98
C GLN A 123 -67.57 -4.61 -30.35
#